data_AF-A0A382RX64-F1
#
_entry.id   AF-A0A382RX64-F1
#
_cell.length_a   1.000
_cell.length_b   1.000
_cell.length_c   1.000
_cell.angle_alpha   90.00
_cell.angle_beta   90.00
_cell.angle_gamma   90.00
#
_symmetry.space_group_name_H-M   'P 1'
#
loop_
_entity.id
_entity.type
_entity.pdbx_description
1 polymer ?
#
loop_
_entity_poly.entity_id
_entity_poly.type
_entity_poly.pdbx_seq_one_letter_code
_entity_poly.pdbx_strand_id
1 'polypeptide(L)'
;MLKRIIIHTVFMVIASLMIVPDAISQNNKIGYVDLERIRQTYKGFKDAQSQFQKSVKDSQDKVRMMEEEVASMKQRYEARKMMLTDTKRQED
;
A
#
# COMPACT_ATOMS: atom_id res chain seq x y z
N MET A 1 60.04 -26.04 -42.31
CA MET A 1 59.51 -24.66 -42.42
C MET A 1 57.99 -24.63 -42.19
N LEU A 2 57.20 -25.43 -42.91
CA LEU A 2 55.73 -25.46 -42.83
C LEU A 2 55.16 -25.69 -41.42
N LYS A 3 55.72 -26.65 -40.65
CA LYS A 3 55.28 -26.93 -39.27
C LYS A 3 55.44 -25.74 -38.32
N ARG A 4 56.49 -24.92 -38.50
CA ARG A 4 56.71 -23.71 -37.69
C ARG A 4 55.66 -22.66 -38.00
N ILE A 5 55.32 -22.47 -39.27
CA ILE A 5 54.26 -21.53 -39.70
C ILE A 5 52.92 -21.93 -39.10
N ILE A 6 52.54 -23.21 -39.18
CA ILE A 6 51.28 -23.72 -38.62
C ILE A 6 51.20 -23.44 -37.11
N ILE A 7 52.27 -23.69 -36.36
CA ILE A 7 52.30 -23.43 -34.92
C ILE A 7 52.12 -21.94 -34.60
N HIS A 8 52.75 -21.05 -35.37
CA HIS A 8 52.60 -19.60 -35.16
C HIS A 8 51.18 -19.15 -35.51
N THR A 9 50.58 -19.68 -36.58
CA THR A 9 49.20 -19.37 -36.95
C THR A 9 48.21 -19.83 -35.88
N VAL A 10 48.37 -21.05 -35.34
CA VAL A 10 47.52 -21.56 -34.26
C VAL A 10 47.68 -20.71 -32.99
N PHE A 11 48.92 -20.35 -32.63
CA PHE A 11 49.18 -19.50 -31.48
C PHE A 11 48.55 -18.11 -31.64
N MET A 12 48.62 -17.51 -32.84
CA MET A 12 48.03 -16.21 -33.11
C MET A 12 46.50 -16.23 -33.03
N VAL A 13 45.86 -17.31 -33.51
CA VAL A 13 44.42 -17.52 -33.38
C VAL A 13 44.03 -17.65 -31.90
N ILE A 14 44.75 -18.45 -31.11
CA ILE A 14 44.48 -18.60 -29.67
C ILE A 14 44.67 -17.28 -28.93
N ALA A 15 45.73 -16.53 -29.24
CA ALA A 15 45.97 -15.21 -28.64
C ALA A 15 44.87 -14.21 -29.00
N SER A 16 44.35 -14.25 -30.23
CA SER A 16 43.23 -13.39 -30.65
C SER A 16 41.92 -13.72 -29.93
N LEU A 17 41.68 -14.99 -29.58
CA LEU A 17 40.52 -15.40 -28.78
C LEU A 17 40.63 -14.97 -27.30
N MET A 18 41.83 -14.61 -26.80
CA MET A 18 41.99 -14.08 -25.45
C MET A 18 41.76 -12.57 -25.36
N ILE A 19 41.61 -11.88 -26.50
CA ILE A 19 41.26 -10.45 -26.58
C ILE A 19 39.76 -10.34 -26.89
N VAL A 20 38.91 -11.04 -26.14
CA VAL A 20 37.47 -10.74 -26.14
C VAL A 20 37.30 -9.48 -25.31
N PRO A 21 36.77 -8.37 -25.88
CA PRO A 21 36.50 -7.19 -25.08
C PRO A 21 35.43 -7.51 -24.03
N ASP A 22 35.56 -6.95 -22.82
CA ASP A 22 34.53 -6.92 -21.75
C ASP A 22 33.22 -6.20 -22.16
N ALA A 23 32.93 -6.08 -23.47
CA ALA A 23 31.75 -5.46 -24.03
C ALA A 23 30.42 -6.18 -23.66
N ILE A 24 30.51 -7.36 -23.02
CA ILE A 24 29.37 -8.12 -22.48
C ILE A 24 29.21 -7.88 -20.97
N SER A 25 30.02 -7.02 -20.34
CA SER A 25 29.77 -6.55 -18.97
C SER A 25 28.68 -5.48 -19.01
N GLN A 26 27.46 -6.01 -19.17
CA GLN A 26 26.16 -5.44 -18.90
C GLN A 26 26.19 -4.02 -18.31
N ASN A 27 26.02 -3.04 -19.20
CA ASN A 27 25.48 -1.73 -18.86
C ASN A 27 23.96 -1.85 -18.58
N ASN A 28 23.56 -2.87 -17.83
CA ASN A 28 22.19 -3.06 -17.37
C ASN A 28 21.95 -1.96 -16.34
N LYS A 29 21.41 -0.83 -16.80
CA LYS A 29 20.92 0.25 -15.94
C LYS A 29 19.70 -0.25 -15.18
N ILE A 30 19.93 -1.00 -14.11
CA ILE A 30 18.89 -1.39 -13.17
C ILE A 30 18.59 -0.15 -12.33
N GLY A 31 17.55 0.58 -12.73
CA GLY A 31 16.95 1.61 -11.88
C GLY A 31 16.08 0.96 -10.82
N TYR A 32 16.09 1.48 -9.59
CA TYR A 32 15.11 1.12 -8.57
C TYR A 32 14.13 2.28 -8.37
N VAL A 33 12.87 1.94 -8.12
CA VAL A 33 11.82 2.92 -7.80
C VAL A 33 11.61 2.90 -6.30
N ASP A 34 11.96 4.00 -5.63
CA ASP A 34 11.69 4.20 -4.21
C ASP A 34 10.24 4.65 -4.00
N LEU A 35 9.35 3.67 -3.78
CA LEU A 35 7.93 3.91 -3.56
C LEU A 35 7.65 4.68 -2.27
N GLU A 36 8.51 4.54 -1.25
CA GLU A 36 8.32 5.23 0.03
C GLU A 36 8.60 6.73 -0.12
N ARG A 37 9.69 7.08 -0.82
CA ARG A 37 9.97 8.47 -1.19
C ARG A 37 8.88 9.07 -2.06
N ILE A 38 8.38 8.34 -3.06
CA ILE A 38 7.29 8.81 -3.92
C ILE A 38 6.06 9.08 -3.06
N ARG A 39 5.69 8.17 -2.16
CA ARG A 39 4.55 8.34 -1.27
C ARG A 39 4.67 9.59 -0.39
N GLN A 40 5.86 9.87 0.13
CA GLN A 40 6.10 11.00 1.02
C GLN A 40 6.15 12.35 0.28
N THR A 41 6.65 12.37 -0.96
CA THR A 41 6.89 13.61 -1.72
C THR A 41 5.81 13.93 -2.74
N TYR A 42 5.06 12.93 -3.20
CA TYR A 42 4.01 13.11 -4.19
C TYR A 42 2.77 13.75 -3.56
N LYS A 43 2.51 15.00 -3.94
CA LYS A 43 1.38 15.80 -3.46
C LYS A 43 0.03 15.09 -3.65
N GLY A 44 -0.18 14.40 -4.77
CA GLY A 44 -1.43 13.69 -5.04
C GLY A 44 -1.72 12.58 -4.02
N PHE A 45 -0.68 11.93 -3.49
CA PHE A 45 -0.85 10.95 -2.42
C PHE A 45 -1.30 11.62 -1.12
N LYS A 46 -0.68 12.75 -0.75
CA LYS A 46 -1.06 13.52 0.44
C LYS A 46 -2.51 14.02 0.36
N ASP A 47 -2.92 14.52 -0.79
CA ASP A 47 -4.28 15.02 -1.01
C ASP A 47 -5.31 13.87 -0.94
N ALA A 48 -5.03 12.73 -1.57
CA ALA A 48 -5.87 11.53 -1.50
C ALA A 48 -5.96 10.97 -0.07
N GLN A 49 -4.83 10.93 0.66
CA GLN A 49 -4.78 10.48 2.05
C GLN A 49 -5.62 11.36 2.97
N SER A 50 -5.59 12.68 2.75
CA SER A 50 -6.41 13.66 3.49
C SER A 50 -7.90 13.46 3.21
N GLN A 51 -8.29 13.31 1.94
CA GLN A 51 -9.69 13.04 1.57
C GLN A 51 -10.20 11.71 2.16
N PHE A 52 -9.36 10.68 2.12
CA PHE A 52 -9.69 9.39 2.72
C PHE A 52 -9.90 9.51 4.23
N GLN A 53 -8.99 10.16 4.96
CA GLN A 53 -9.14 10.39 6.40
C GLN A 53 -10.41 11.17 6.74
N LYS A 54 -10.75 12.17 5.94
CA LYS A 54 -12.00 12.91 6.10
C LYS A 54 -13.22 11.99 5.93
N SER A 55 -13.25 11.18 4.88
CA SER A 55 -14.36 10.23 4.64
C SER A 55 -14.51 9.20 5.76
N VAL A 56 -13.41 8.70 6.30
CA VAL A 56 -13.41 7.81 7.46
C VAL A 56 -14.00 8.50 8.68
N LYS A 57 -13.55 9.74 8.97
CA LYS A 57 -14.08 10.52 10.09
C LYS A 57 -15.57 10.80 9.96
N ASP A 58 -16.02 11.25 8.78
CA ASP A 58 -17.44 11.52 8.51
C ASP A 58 -18.29 10.26 8.70
N SER A 59 -17.76 9.09 8.36
CA SER A 59 -18.45 7.81 8.56
C SER A 59 -18.52 7.42 10.03
N GLN A 60 -17.42 7.60 10.77
CA GLN A 60 -17.38 7.35 12.23
C GLN A 60 -18.33 8.27 12.99
N ASP A 61 -18.38 9.55 12.61
CA ASP A 61 -19.28 10.53 13.21
C ASP A 61 -20.75 10.15 12.98
N LYS A 62 -21.11 9.68 11.78
CA LYS A 62 -22.45 9.16 11.49
C LYS A 62 -22.81 7.95 12.34
N VAL A 63 -21.91 6.98 12.47
CA VAL A 63 -22.13 5.79 13.30
C VAL A 63 -22.40 6.21 14.74
N ARG A 64 -21.55 7.07 15.31
CA ARG A 64 -21.72 7.58 16.68
C ARG A 64 -23.05 8.28 16.89
N MET A 65 -23.46 9.15 15.96
CA MET A 65 -24.76 9.83 16.06
C MET A 65 -25.93 8.83 16.06
N MET A 66 -25.86 7.79 15.23
CA MET A 66 -26.90 6.75 15.19
C MET A 66 -26.92 5.92 16.48
N GLU A 67 -25.76 5.62 17.07
CA GLU A 67 -25.66 4.93 18.36
C GLU A 67 -26.29 5.76 19.49
N GLU A 68 -26.01 7.06 19.52
CA GLU A 68 -26.60 8.01 20.48
C GLU A 68 -28.12 8.12 20.31
N GLU A 69 -28.61 8.16 19.07
CA GLU A 69 -30.04 8.19 18.77
C GLU A 69 -30.76 6.92 19.26
N VAL A 70 -30.19 5.75 18.97
CA VAL A 70 -30.73 4.46 19.42
C VAL A 70 -30.73 4.36 20.95
N ALA A 71 -29.66 4.81 21.61
CA ALA A 71 -29.58 4.84 23.07
C ALA A 71 -30.67 5.75 23.67
N SER A 72 -30.87 6.94 23.11
CA SER A 72 -31.92 7.88 23.52
C SER A 72 -33.32 7.30 23.33
N MET A 73 -33.59 6.66 22.18
CA MET A 73 -34.86 5.97 21.92
C MET A 73 -35.13 4.86 22.93
N LYS A 74 -34.11 4.05 23.24
CA LYS A 74 -34.20 2.99 24.25
C LYS A 74 -34.51 3.55 25.63
N GLN A 75 -33.81 4.60 26.06
CA GLN A 75 -34.07 5.24 27.35
C GLN A 75 -35.51 5.77 27.45
N ARG A 76 -36.00 6.44 26.39
CA ARG A 76 -37.39 6.94 26.34
C ARG A 76 -38.41 5.81 26.36
N TYR A 77 -38.13 4.70 25.68
CA TYR A 77 -38.99 3.52 25.68
C TYR A 77 -39.09 2.89 27.08
N GLU A 78 -37.96 2.66 27.74
CA GLU A 78 -37.94 2.10 29.11
C GLU A 78 -38.64 3.02 30.12
N ALA A 79 -38.45 4.34 30.01
CA ALA A 79 -39.16 5.31 30.86
C ALA A 79 -40.69 5.23 30.68
N ARG A 80 -41.18 5.19 29.43
CA ARG A 80 -42.62 5.05 29.15
C ARG A 80 -43.17 3.71 29.63
N LYS A 81 -42.41 2.63 29.46
CA LYS A 81 -42.77 1.29 29.92
C LYS A 81 -42.96 1.28 31.44
N MET A 82 -42.00 1.81 32.21
CA MET A 82 -42.08 1.91 33.67
C MET A 82 -43.32 2.67 34.12
N MET A 83 -43.58 3.86 33.54
CA MET A 83 -44.78 4.66 33.84
C MET A 83 -46.08 3.88 33.62
N LEU A 84 -46.20 3.16 32.51
CA LEU A 84 -47.40 2.37 32.20
C LEU A 84 -47.60 1.19 33.16
N THR A 85 -46.52 0.57 33.64
CA THR A 85 -46.61 -0.46 34.71
C THR A 85 -47.03 0.13 36.05
N ASP A 86 -46.56 1.33 36.39
CA ASP A 86 -46.92 1.99 37.64
C ASP A 86 -48.37 2.46 37.66
N THR A 87 -48.88 3.00 36.54
CA THR A 87 -50.30 3.37 36.42
C THR A 87 -51.21 2.15 36.50
N LYS A 88 -50.87 1.05 35.81
CA LYS A 88 -51.66 -0.20 35.90
C LYS A 88 -51.74 -0.75 37.32
N ARG A 89 -50.66 -0.65 38.07
CA ARG A 89 -50.57 -1.14 39.46
C ARG A 89 -51.29 -0.24 40.47
N GLN A 90 -51.70 0.97 40.09
CA GLN A 90 -52.56 1.84 40.90
C GLN A 90 -54.06 1.67 40.59
N GLU A 91 -54.41 1.04 39.46
CA GLU A 91 -55.79 0.78 39.06
C GLU A 91 -56.34 -0.54 39.62
N ASP A 92 -55.48 -1.47 40.05
CA ASP A 92 -55.80 -2.73 40.76
C ASP A 92 -55.87 -2.54 42.29
#